data_AF-H8XNH4-F1
#
_entry.id   AF-H8XNH4-F1
#
_cell.length_a   1.000
_cell.length_b   1.000
_cell.length_c   1.000
_cell.angle_alpha   90.00
_cell.angle_beta   90.00
_cell.angle_gamma   90.00
#
_symmetry.space_group_name_H-M   'P 1'
#
loop_
_entity.id
_entity.type
_entity.pdbx_description
1 polymer ?
#
loop_
_entity_poly.entity_id
_entity_poly.type
_entity_poly.pdbx_seq_one_letter_code
_entity_poly.pdbx_strand_id
1 'polypeptide(L)'
;MKIILSILFVLSTLQYNNKNLGKYEYKTNHYWECINLKGNNIFEFQSGHYMSGVEKVSGRFIINGDSLILNSLPQREKIIVNEKYIRKNRDNYSFNIKDRSDFFVQNNLNLNLSFDDGTIESIQIPFGKFNVKTKKRIKSFYVGNIGLKFPIYYLKSDVTNTFDVKLDFKRIFDNEIWLFDEGKIKPIGIDGEYQKYFLVKASE
;
A
#
# COMPACT_ATOMS: atom_id res chain seq x y z
N MET A 1 -13.30 -5.22 63.09
CA MET A 1 -13.28 -4.20 62.03
C MET A 1 -12.60 -4.80 60.81
N LYS A 2 -13.36 -5.17 59.76
CA LYS A 2 -12.80 -5.70 58.50
C LYS A 2 -12.92 -4.59 57.47
N ILE A 3 -11.77 -4.10 56.98
CA ILE A 3 -11.71 -3.11 55.91
C ILE A 3 -11.99 -3.87 54.61
N ILE A 4 -13.17 -3.63 54.02
CA ILE A 4 -13.53 -4.09 52.69
C ILE A 4 -12.79 -3.18 51.72
N LEU A 5 -11.76 -3.71 51.05
CA LEU A 5 -11.03 -3.01 50.00
C LEU A 5 -11.85 -3.09 48.71
N SER A 6 -12.61 -2.04 48.42
CA SER A 6 -13.40 -1.88 47.20
C SER A 6 -12.45 -1.69 46.02
N ILE A 7 -12.19 -2.76 45.25
CA ILE A 7 -11.52 -2.64 43.96
C ILE A 7 -12.53 -2.03 42.99
N LEU A 8 -12.43 -0.72 42.79
CA LEU A 8 -13.17 0.01 41.78
C LEU A 8 -12.60 -0.39 40.41
N PHE A 9 -13.18 -1.42 39.80
CA PHE A 9 -12.95 -1.75 38.40
C PHE A 9 -13.56 -0.61 37.57
N VAL A 10 -12.73 0.36 37.16
CA VAL A 10 -13.11 1.32 36.13
C VAL A 10 -13.18 0.51 34.83
N LEU A 11 -14.34 -0.09 34.56
CA LEU A 11 -14.72 -0.41 33.19
C LEU A 11 -14.80 0.94 32.47
N SER A 12 -13.71 1.35 31.84
CA SER A 12 -13.78 2.32 30.76
C SER A 12 -14.66 1.67 29.70
N THR A 13 -15.94 2.04 29.71
CA THR A 13 -16.84 1.72 28.63
C THR A 13 -16.17 2.27 27.38
N LEU A 14 -15.70 1.37 26.50
CA LEU A 14 -15.45 1.69 25.12
C LEU A 14 -16.78 2.23 24.61
N GLN A 15 -16.93 3.56 24.63
CA GLN A 15 -18.06 4.24 24.03
C GLN A 15 -17.98 3.88 22.56
N TYR A 16 -18.75 2.87 22.16
CA TYR A 16 -18.80 2.38 20.81
C TYR A 16 -19.42 3.49 19.96
N ASN A 17 -18.56 4.35 19.42
CA ASN A 17 -18.99 5.57 18.74
C ASN A 17 -19.50 5.20 17.35
N ASN A 18 -20.79 4.85 17.28
CA ASN A 18 -21.51 4.50 16.05
C ASN A 18 -21.45 5.60 14.98
N LYS A 19 -21.14 6.85 15.35
CA LYS A 19 -21.11 7.99 14.42
C LYS A 19 -20.21 7.75 13.22
N ASN A 20 -19.07 7.10 13.43
CA ASN A 20 -18.07 6.88 12.38
C ASN A 20 -18.32 5.61 11.57
N LEU A 21 -19.27 4.75 11.98
CA LEU A 21 -19.64 3.56 11.22
C LEU A 21 -20.39 3.93 9.94
N GLY A 22 -20.35 3.01 8.98
CA GLY A 22 -20.99 3.14 7.69
C GLY A 22 -20.01 3.04 6.53
N LYS A 23 -20.55 3.19 5.32
CA LYS A 23 -19.81 3.11 4.08
C LYS A 23 -19.29 4.50 3.69
N TYR A 24 -18.02 4.59 3.33
CA TYR A 24 -17.39 5.76 2.75
C TYR A 24 -16.84 5.41 1.38
N GLU A 25 -17.03 6.29 0.40
CA GLU A 25 -16.67 5.99 -0.98
C GLU A 25 -16.11 7.20 -1.72
N TYR A 26 -15.29 6.90 -2.71
CA TYR A 26 -14.79 7.83 -3.71
C TYR A 26 -14.88 7.16 -5.08
N LYS A 27 -15.30 7.92 -6.09
CA LYS A 27 -15.47 7.40 -7.45
C LYS A 27 -15.13 8.45 -8.49
N THR A 28 -14.43 8.00 -9.52
CA THR A 28 -14.18 8.70 -10.79
C THR A 28 -14.58 7.80 -11.95
N ASN A 29 -14.37 8.25 -13.19
CA ASN A 29 -14.61 7.43 -14.38
C ASN A 29 -13.69 6.20 -14.46
N HIS A 30 -12.48 6.26 -13.88
CA HIS A 30 -11.46 5.22 -14.09
C HIS A 30 -11.02 4.50 -12.82
N TYR A 31 -11.49 4.96 -11.67
CA TYR A 31 -11.09 4.46 -10.37
C TYR A 31 -12.19 4.68 -9.34
N TRP A 32 -12.37 3.71 -8.46
CA TRP A 32 -13.20 3.86 -7.28
C TRP A 32 -12.60 3.07 -6.12
N GLU A 33 -12.87 3.55 -4.91
CA GLU A 33 -12.66 2.79 -3.70
C GLU A 33 -13.73 3.09 -2.66
N CYS A 34 -13.97 2.13 -1.77
CA CYS A 34 -14.83 2.31 -0.63
C CYS A 34 -14.35 1.50 0.57
N ILE A 35 -14.66 2.01 1.75
CA ILE A 35 -14.48 1.31 3.01
C ILE A 35 -15.80 1.31 3.78
N ASN A 36 -16.20 0.15 4.29
CA ASN A 36 -17.37 0.01 5.16
C ASN A 36 -16.90 -0.32 6.57
N LEU A 37 -17.08 0.61 7.50
CA LEU A 37 -16.78 0.45 8.91
C LEU A 37 -18.00 -0.12 9.62
N LYS A 38 -17.91 -1.37 10.07
CA LYS A 38 -19.03 -2.15 10.64
C LYS A 38 -18.93 -2.28 12.16
N GLY A 39 -20.04 -2.78 12.72
CA GLY A 39 -20.12 -3.48 14.01
C GLY A 39 -18.84 -4.23 14.38
N ASN A 40 -18.46 -4.22 15.67
CA ASN A 40 -17.38 -5.05 16.22
C ASN A 40 -15.98 -4.76 15.67
N ASN A 41 -15.72 -3.52 15.26
CA ASN A 41 -14.41 -3.05 14.79
C ASN A 41 -13.92 -3.78 13.53
N ILE A 42 -14.83 -4.15 12.63
CA ILE A 42 -14.53 -4.82 11.36
C ILE A 42 -14.65 -3.82 10.21
N PHE A 43 -13.68 -3.80 9.30
CA PHE A 43 -13.83 -3.07 8.04
C PHE A 43 -13.86 -4.01 6.83
N GLU A 44 -14.56 -3.56 5.79
CA GLU A 44 -14.50 -4.13 4.45
C GLU A 44 -14.09 -3.04 3.48
N PHE A 45 -12.97 -3.24 2.80
CA PHE A 45 -12.43 -2.36 1.78
C PHE A 45 -12.62 -2.99 0.41
N GLN A 46 -12.97 -2.15 -0.57
CA GLN A 46 -13.02 -2.55 -1.97
C GLN A 46 -12.49 -1.43 -2.85
N SER A 47 -11.76 -1.80 -3.90
CA SER A 47 -11.32 -0.87 -4.92
C SER A 47 -11.38 -1.50 -6.30
N GLY A 48 -11.51 -0.66 -7.32
CA GLY A 48 -11.46 -1.10 -8.70
C GLY A 48 -10.95 0.00 -9.63
N HIS A 49 -10.21 -0.42 -10.65
CA HIS A 49 -9.94 0.40 -11.83
C HIS A 49 -10.80 -0.10 -12.99
N TYR A 50 -11.14 0.78 -13.93
CA TYR A 50 -12.06 0.49 -15.06
C TYR A 50 -11.71 -0.77 -15.88
N MET A 51 -10.46 -1.25 -15.82
CA MET A 51 -9.99 -2.44 -16.54
C MET A 51 -9.43 -3.54 -15.62
N SER A 52 -9.49 -3.37 -14.30
CA SER A 52 -9.04 -4.38 -13.34
C SER A 52 -10.23 -4.92 -12.56
N GLY A 53 -10.20 -6.20 -12.19
CA GLY A 53 -11.21 -6.77 -11.30
C GLY A 53 -11.35 -6.00 -9.99
N VAL A 54 -12.45 -6.25 -9.28
CA VAL A 54 -12.69 -5.67 -7.96
C VAL A 54 -11.79 -6.34 -6.94
N GLU A 55 -10.98 -5.54 -6.27
CA GLU A 55 -10.25 -5.96 -5.10
C GLU A 55 -11.15 -5.91 -3.86
N LYS A 56 -11.00 -6.89 -2.97
CA LYS A 56 -11.69 -6.93 -1.67
C LYS A 56 -10.70 -7.30 -0.57
N VAL A 57 -10.72 -6.53 0.51
CA VAL A 57 -9.91 -6.73 1.70
C VAL A 57 -10.78 -6.54 2.92
N SER A 58 -10.58 -7.35 3.96
CA SER A 58 -11.24 -7.16 5.24
C SER A 58 -10.23 -7.21 6.38
N GLY A 59 -10.61 -6.63 7.51
CA GLY A 59 -9.74 -6.56 8.66
C GLY A 59 -10.40 -5.94 9.86
N ARG A 60 -9.57 -5.55 10.83
CA ARG A 60 -9.97 -4.82 12.02
C ARG A 60 -9.54 -3.37 11.94
N PHE A 61 -10.32 -2.51 12.58
CA PHE A 61 -9.96 -1.11 12.71
C PHE A 61 -10.00 -0.63 14.17
N ILE A 62 -9.27 0.44 14.45
CA ILE A 62 -9.34 1.18 15.71
C ILE A 62 -9.49 2.66 15.35
N ILE A 63 -10.30 3.38 16.13
CA ILE A 63 -10.41 4.84 16.02
C ILE A 63 -9.76 5.46 17.25
N ASN A 64 -8.81 6.37 17.05
CA ASN A 64 -8.16 7.13 18.12
C ASN A 64 -8.07 8.61 17.72
N GLY A 65 -8.91 9.45 18.34
CA GLY A 65 -9.12 10.82 17.88
C GLY A 65 -9.56 10.86 16.42
N ASP A 66 -8.83 11.59 15.59
CA ASP A 66 -9.06 11.69 14.15
C ASP A 66 -8.36 10.57 13.35
N SER A 67 -7.69 9.63 14.01
CA SER A 67 -7.01 8.51 13.34
C SER A 67 -7.92 7.30 13.18
N LEU A 68 -8.03 6.79 11.96
CA LEU A 68 -8.57 5.46 11.64
C LEU A 68 -7.41 4.51 11.33
N ILE A 69 -7.13 3.61 12.27
CA ILE A 69 -6.02 2.65 12.16
C ILE A 69 -6.58 1.35 11.59
N LEU A 70 -6.10 0.93 10.41
CA LEU A 70 -6.57 -0.24 9.68
C LEU A 70 -5.55 -1.36 9.69
N ASN A 71 -6.02 -2.58 9.95
CA ASN A 71 -5.19 -3.78 9.97
C ASN A 71 -5.92 -4.97 9.31
N SER A 72 -5.45 -5.41 8.15
CA SER A 72 -6.00 -6.57 7.42
C SER A 72 -5.27 -7.86 7.74
N LEU A 73 -5.96 -9.00 7.67
CA LEU A 73 -5.34 -10.32 7.82
C LEU A 73 -5.62 -11.20 6.59
N PRO A 74 -4.64 -11.99 6.12
CA PRO A 74 -3.25 -12.07 6.61
C PRO A 74 -2.38 -10.90 6.13
N GLN A 75 -1.40 -10.51 6.96
CA GLN A 75 -0.36 -9.55 6.57
C GLN A 75 0.55 -10.13 5.49
N ARG A 76 0.99 -9.29 4.54
CA ARG A 76 1.95 -9.69 3.50
C ARG A 76 2.77 -8.51 3.01
N GLU A 77 3.98 -8.81 2.52
CA GLU A 77 4.83 -7.81 1.89
C GLU A 77 4.26 -7.34 0.54
N LYS A 78 4.22 -6.01 0.34
CA LYS A 78 3.74 -5.35 -0.89
C LYS A 78 4.72 -5.51 -2.06
N ILE A 79 6.01 -5.55 -1.75
CA ILE A 79 7.11 -5.74 -2.70
C ILE A 79 8.16 -6.66 -2.09
N ILE A 80 8.59 -7.66 -2.84
CA ILE A 80 9.69 -8.55 -2.48
C ILE A 80 10.76 -8.39 -3.55
N VAL A 81 11.99 -8.07 -3.15
CA VAL A 81 13.12 -7.92 -4.07
C VAL A 81 14.25 -8.85 -3.65
N ASN A 82 14.65 -9.71 -4.59
CA ASN A 82 15.84 -10.52 -4.48
C ASN A 82 16.95 -9.91 -5.33
N GLU A 83 18.00 -9.47 -4.65
CA GLU A 83 19.20 -8.88 -5.25
C GLU A 83 20.24 -9.96 -5.58
N LYS A 84 20.87 -9.85 -6.75
CA LYS A 84 22.00 -10.69 -7.15
C LYS A 84 23.05 -9.86 -7.89
N TYR A 85 24.31 -10.20 -7.68
CA TYR A 85 25.42 -9.68 -8.48
C TYR A 85 25.84 -10.70 -9.54
N ILE A 86 25.93 -10.24 -10.80
CA ILE A 86 26.42 -11.01 -11.93
C ILE A 86 27.57 -10.25 -12.59
N ARG A 87 28.81 -10.74 -12.37
CA ARG A 87 30.05 -10.08 -12.84
C ARG A 87 30.07 -9.72 -14.33
N LYS A 88 29.47 -10.56 -15.19
CA LYS A 88 29.42 -10.33 -16.66
C LYS A 88 28.61 -9.10 -17.07
N ASN A 89 27.77 -8.55 -16.19
CA ASN A 89 26.81 -7.48 -16.48
C ASN A 89 27.08 -6.20 -15.68
N ARG A 90 28.34 -5.86 -15.38
CA ARG A 90 28.67 -4.77 -14.45
C ARG A 90 27.98 -3.43 -14.79
N ASP A 91 27.80 -3.12 -16.07
CA ASP A 91 27.17 -1.87 -16.53
C ASP A 91 25.71 -2.05 -17.00
N ASN A 92 25.10 -3.20 -16.71
CA ASN A 92 23.72 -3.54 -17.10
C ASN A 92 22.94 -4.01 -15.87
N TYR A 93 21.94 -3.22 -15.47
CA TYR A 93 21.00 -3.65 -14.45
C TYR A 93 19.91 -4.50 -15.08
N SER A 94 19.74 -5.71 -14.57
CA SER A 94 18.76 -6.66 -15.07
C SER A 94 17.55 -6.71 -14.15
N PHE A 95 16.36 -6.46 -14.69
CA PHE A 95 15.11 -6.48 -13.94
C PHE A 95 14.20 -7.58 -14.47
N ASN A 96 13.63 -8.33 -13.53
CA ASN A 96 12.61 -9.34 -13.78
C ASN A 96 11.45 -9.04 -12.83
N ILE A 97 10.42 -8.34 -13.34
CA ILE A 97 9.31 -7.82 -12.54
C ILE A 97 8.07 -8.66 -12.81
N LYS A 98 7.52 -9.25 -11.74
CA LYS A 98 6.38 -10.16 -11.79
C LYS A 98 5.36 -9.83 -10.72
N ASP A 99 4.14 -10.30 -10.89
CA ASP A 99 3.20 -10.39 -9.78
C ASP A 99 3.58 -11.52 -8.81
N ARG A 100 2.87 -11.61 -7.69
CA ARG A 100 3.10 -12.65 -6.68
C ARG A 100 2.81 -14.08 -7.19
N SER A 101 2.03 -14.22 -8.25
CA SER A 101 1.70 -15.48 -8.92
C SER A 101 2.70 -15.86 -10.02
N ASP A 102 3.83 -15.16 -10.10
CA ASP A 102 4.90 -15.33 -11.09
C ASP A 102 4.52 -15.02 -12.55
N PHE A 103 3.38 -14.35 -12.77
CA PHE A 103 3.02 -13.79 -14.07
C PHE A 103 3.73 -12.45 -14.30
N PHE A 104 4.09 -12.19 -15.55
CA PHE A 104 4.62 -10.88 -15.91
C PHE A 104 3.55 -9.82 -15.76
N VAL A 105 3.95 -8.68 -15.20
CA VAL A 105 3.07 -7.53 -15.06
C VAL A 105 2.72 -7.01 -16.44
N GLN A 106 1.47 -7.15 -16.86
CA GLN A 106 0.96 -6.62 -18.14
C GLN A 106 0.39 -5.20 -18.02
N ASN A 107 0.42 -4.62 -16.82
CA ASN A 107 -0.12 -3.29 -16.55
C ASN A 107 0.83 -2.20 -17.07
N ASN A 108 0.28 -1.06 -17.50
CA ASN A 108 1.00 0.18 -17.87
C ASN A 108 1.73 0.79 -16.65
N LEU A 109 2.69 0.06 -16.08
CA LEU A 109 3.52 0.46 -14.96
C LEU A 109 4.90 0.86 -15.45
N ASN A 110 5.47 1.84 -14.77
CA ASN A 110 6.83 2.28 -14.99
C ASN A 110 7.72 1.80 -13.85
N LEU A 111 8.94 1.42 -14.19
CA LEU A 111 10.05 1.33 -13.26
C LEU A 111 10.69 2.72 -13.16
N ASN A 112 10.65 3.32 -11.99
CA ASN A 112 11.24 4.62 -11.71
C ASN A 112 12.52 4.40 -10.92
N LEU A 113 13.66 4.76 -11.51
CA LEU A 113 14.99 4.59 -10.97
C LEU A 113 15.50 5.91 -10.40
N SER A 114 15.95 5.92 -9.17
CA SER A 114 16.67 7.05 -8.57
C SER A 114 18.15 6.71 -8.50
N PHE A 115 18.99 7.63 -8.95
CA PHE A 115 20.44 7.47 -9.01
C PHE A 115 21.14 8.27 -7.92
N ASP A 116 22.41 7.95 -7.64
CA ASP A 116 23.22 8.64 -6.63
C ASP A 116 23.43 10.14 -6.94
N ASP A 117 23.37 10.53 -8.22
CA ASP A 117 23.46 11.93 -8.66
C ASP A 117 22.14 12.71 -8.46
N GLY A 118 21.12 12.09 -7.87
CA GLY A 118 19.80 12.67 -7.64
C GLY A 118 18.88 12.67 -8.86
N THR A 119 19.34 12.17 -10.02
CA THR A 119 18.48 12.06 -11.20
C THR A 119 17.49 10.92 -11.05
N ILE A 120 16.35 11.05 -11.74
CA ILE A 120 15.30 10.05 -11.80
C ILE A 120 15.03 9.71 -13.26
N GLU A 121 15.03 8.42 -13.60
CA GLU A 121 14.62 7.93 -14.91
C GLU A 121 13.40 7.03 -14.78
N SER A 122 12.42 7.21 -15.66
CA SER A 122 11.21 6.39 -15.73
C SER A 122 11.24 5.54 -16.98
N ILE A 123 11.11 4.23 -16.81
CA ILE A 123 11.18 3.24 -17.89
C ILE A 123 9.88 2.47 -17.91
N GLN A 124 9.19 2.45 -19.06
CA GLN A 124 8.02 1.60 -19.27
C GLN A 124 8.44 0.14 -19.13
N ILE A 125 7.78 -0.61 -18.24
CA ILE A 125 8.12 -2.02 -18.01
C ILE A 125 7.72 -2.83 -19.25
N PRO A 126 8.68 -3.46 -19.96
CA PRO A 126 8.36 -4.36 -21.06
C PRO A 126 7.89 -5.71 -20.54
N PHE A 127 7.28 -6.51 -21.42
CA PHE A 127 6.97 -7.90 -21.10
C PHE A 127 8.26 -8.71 -20.92
N GLY A 128 8.38 -9.42 -19.79
CA GLY A 128 9.52 -10.27 -19.53
C GLY A 128 10.65 -9.61 -18.74
N LYS A 129 11.80 -10.30 -18.74
CA LYS A 129 13.06 -9.79 -18.18
C LYS A 129 13.68 -8.78 -19.12
N PHE A 130 14.19 -7.67 -18.58
CA PHE A 130 14.81 -6.61 -19.37
C PHE A 130 16.07 -6.05 -18.71
N ASN A 131 16.86 -5.30 -19.48
CA ASN A 131 18.09 -4.69 -19.01
C ASN A 131 18.03 -3.17 -19.19
N VAL A 132 18.55 -2.46 -18.20
CA VAL A 132 18.76 -1.01 -18.23
C VAL A 132 20.26 -0.77 -18.37
N LYS A 133 20.65 -0.21 -19.53
CA LYS A 133 22.04 0.15 -19.80
C LYS A 133 22.31 1.53 -19.25
N THR A 134 23.11 1.64 -18.20
CA THR A 134 23.46 2.93 -17.61
C THR A 134 24.79 2.82 -16.87
N LYS A 135 25.58 3.90 -16.94
CA LYS A 135 26.81 4.03 -16.15
C LYS A 135 26.55 4.60 -14.76
N LYS A 136 25.32 5.06 -14.51
CA LYS A 136 24.92 5.63 -13.22
C LYS A 136 24.60 4.51 -12.24
N ARG A 137 24.95 4.74 -10.98
CA ARG A 137 24.60 3.80 -9.90
C ARG A 137 23.16 4.04 -9.45
N ILE A 138 22.36 2.96 -9.47
CA ILE A 138 21.00 2.98 -8.94
C ILE A 138 21.08 3.01 -7.41
N LYS A 139 20.39 3.94 -6.78
CA LYS A 139 20.27 4.08 -5.33
C LYS A 139 19.01 3.39 -4.80
N SER A 140 17.91 3.61 -5.50
CA SER A 140 16.59 3.06 -5.16
C SER A 140 15.71 2.99 -6.40
N PHE A 141 14.62 2.24 -6.33
CA PHE A 141 13.61 2.25 -7.37
C PHE A 141 12.21 2.05 -6.79
N TYR A 142 11.19 2.40 -7.57
CA TYR A 142 9.82 1.97 -7.31
C TYR A 142 9.12 1.60 -8.61
N VAL A 143 8.10 0.75 -8.50
CA VAL A 143 7.21 0.43 -9.62
C VAL A 143 5.91 1.17 -9.41
N GLY A 144 5.38 1.79 -10.46
CA GLY A 144 4.09 2.45 -10.38
C GLY A 144 3.71 3.26 -11.61
N ASN A 145 2.50 3.78 -11.57
CA ASN A 145 1.94 4.73 -12.52
C ASN A 145 1.01 5.71 -11.78
N ILE A 146 0.20 6.45 -12.54
CA ILE A 146 -0.82 7.33 -11.97
C ILE A 146 -1.89 6.47 -11.28
N GLY A 147 -1.98 6.58 -9.95
CA GLY A 147 -3.01 5.90 -9.15
C GLY A 147 -2.57 4.57 -8.51
N LEU A 148 -1.46 3.99 -8.95
CA LEU A 148 -0.86 2.82 -8.31
C LEU A 148 0.65 3.01 -8.19
N LYS A 149 1.13 3.22 -6.97
CA LYS A 149 2.56 3.35 -6.67
C LYS A 149 2.92 2.36 -5.57
N PHE A 150 3.93 1.54 -5.82
CA PHE A 150 4.50 0.65 -4.81
C PHE A 150 5.51 1.39 -3.93
N PRO A 151 5.79 0.91 -2.70
CA PRO A 151 6.83 1.46 -1.85
C PRO A 151 8.18 1.55 -2.55
N ILE A 152 8.96 2.58 -2.20
CA ILE A 152 10.32 2.73 -2.70
C ILE A 152 11.21 1.63 -2.09
N TYR A 153 11.91 0.91 -2.96
CA TYR A 153 12.91 -0.05 -2.57
C TYR A 153 14.30 0.59 -2.61
N TYR A 154 14.99 0.58 -1.48
CA TYR A 154 16.39 0.97 -1.38
C TYR A 154 17.27 -0.26 -1.53
N LEU A 155 18.30 -0.15 -2.36
CA LEU A 155 19.22 -1.27 -2.59
C LEU A 155 19.95 -1.64 -1.30
N LYS A 156 20.05 -2.93 -1.04
CA LYS A 156 20.78 -3.51 0.09
C LYS A 156 22.28 -3.52 -0.17
N SER A 157 22.69 -3.67 -1.43
CA SER A 157 24.10 -3.67 -1.83
C SER A 157 24.38 -2.72 -2.99
N ASP A 158 25.55 -2.10 -2.94
CA ASP A 158 26.10 -1.19 -3.93
C ASP A 158 26.59 -1.86 -5.22
N VAL A 159 26.86 -3.17 -5.16
CA VAL A 159 27.36 -3.94 -6.31
C VAL A 159 26.28 -4.72 -7.04
N THR A 160 25.07 -4.83 -6.49
CA THR A 160 23.97 -5.58 -7.12
C THR A 160 23.64 -5.03 -8.51
N ASN A 161 23.44 -5.92 -9.47
CA ASN A 161 23.04 -5.55 -10.83
C ASN A 161 21.92 -6.44 -11.41
N THR A 162 21.30 -7.30 -10.60
CA THR A 162 20.16 -8.11 -11.01
C THR A 162 19.11 -8.11 -9.92
N PHE A 163 17.85 -7.88 -10.30
CA PHE A 163 16.71 -7.77 -9.41
C PHE A 163 15.57 -8.68 -9.90
N ASP A 164 15.24 -9.68 -9.10
CA ASP A 164 13.97 -10.41 -9.23
C ASP A 164 12.95 -9.73 -8.29
N VAL A 165 11.98 -9.03 -8.87
CA VAL A 165 10.99 -8.20 -8.15
C VAL A 165 9.63 -8.87 -8.23
N LYS A 166 9.01 -9.14 -7.08
CA LYS A 166 7.62 -9.61 -6.98
C LYS A 166 6.75 -8.51 -6.36
N LEU A 167 5.66 -8.18 -7.05
CA LEU A 167 4.67 -7.21 -6.63
C LEU A 167 3.41 -7.93 -6.15
N ASP A 168 2.93 -7.58 -4.96
CA ASP A 168 1.59 -7.96 -4.53
C ASP A 168 0.63 -6.82 -4.84
N PHE A 169 -0.17 -7.01 -5.88
CA PHE A 169 -1.21 -6.05 -6.25
C PHE A 169 -2.38 -6.06 -5.27
N LYS A 170 -2.43 -7.04 -4.36
CA LYS A 170 -3.43 -7.02 -3.30
C LYS A 170 -3.06 -5.96 -2.27
N ARG A 171 -3.95 -5.00 -2.08
CA ARG A 171 -3.99 -4.07 -0.96
C ARG A 171 -3.94 -4.82 0.35
N ILE A 172 -3.03 -4.37 1.21
CA ILE A 172 -2.85 -4.87 2.57
C ILE A 172 -2.72 -3.64 3.45
N PHE A 173 -3.50 -3.64 4.53
CA PHE A 173 -3.48 -2.62 5.58
C PHE A 173 -2.65 -3.16 6.73
N ASP A 174 -1.47 -2.58 6.97
CA ASP A 174 -0.60 -2.93 8.09
C ASP A 174 -0.43 -1.70 8.99
N ASN A 175 -1.23 -1.66 10.07
CA ASN A 175 -1.31 -0.52 10.98
C ASN A 175 -1.41 0.83 10.24
N GLU A 176 -2.18 0.83 9.16
CA GLU A 176 -2.23 1.96 8.26
C GLU A 176 -3.17 3.04 8.81
N ILE A 177 -2.71 4.29 8.86
CA ILE A 177 -3.39 5.36 9.60
C ILE A 177 -4.06 6.32 8.61
N TRP A 178 -5.36 6.13 8.40
CA TRP A 178 -6.20 7.06 7.67
C TRP A 178 -6.67 8.18 8.61
N LEU A 179 -7.05 9.33 8.05
CA LEU A 179 -7.49 10.47 8.85
C LEU A 179 -8.97 10.74 8.64
N PHE A 180 -9.71 10.92 9.73
CA PHE A 180 -11.02 11.55 9.69
C PHE A 180 -10.87 13.06 9.54
N ASP A 181 -11.68 13.64 8.65
CA ASP A 181 -11.73 15.08 8.41
C ASP A 181 -13.18 15.48 8.11
N GLU A 182 -13.83 16.18 9.04
CA GLU A 182 -15.22 16.66 8.91
C GLU A 182 -16.23 15.59 8.42
N GLY A 183 -16.13 14.37 8.93
CA GLY A 183 -17.02 13.26 8.54
C GLY A 183 -16.67 12.59 7.20
N LYS A 184 -15.50 12.89 6.66
CA LYS A 184 -14.86 12.21 5.53
C LYS A 184 -13.63 11.45 6.00
N ILE A 185 -13.10 10.57 5.16
CA ILE A 185 -11.87 9.84 5.44
C ILE A 185 -10.83 10.17 4.37
N LYS A 186 -9.63 10.54 4.78
CA LYS A 186 -8.46 10.73 3.92
C LYS A 186 -7.66 9.43 3.87
N PRO A 187 -7.68 8.69 2.75
CA PRO A 187 -7.01 7.42 2.65
C PRO A 187 -5.50 7.59 2.36
N ILE A 188 -4.75 6.52 2.62
CA ILE A 188 -3.34 6.38 2.26
C ILE A 188 -3.22 5.49 1.01
N GLY A 189 -2.27 5.76 0.12
CA GLY A 189 -1.95 4.95 -1.06
C GLY A 189 -1.14 3.70 -0.76
N ILE A 190 -0.88 2.85 -1.77
CA ILE A 190 -0.05 1.63 -1.58
C ILE A 190 1.38 2.00 -1.21
N ASP A 191 1.81 3.18 -1.64
CA ASP A 191 3.09 3.82 -1.38
C ASP A 191 3.23 4.45 0.01
N GLY A 192 2.17 4.50 0.80
CA GLY A 192 2.20 5.08 2.15
C GLY A 192 1.90 6.58 2.21
N GLU A 193 1.61 7.22 1.08
CA GLU A 193 1.29 8.66 1.03
C GLU A 193 -0.21 8.93 1.10
N TYR A 194 -0.62 10.05 1.70
CA TYR A 194 -2.03 10.44 1.68
C TYR A 194 -2.52 10.77 0.27
N GLN A 195 -3.72 10.27 -0.05
CA GLN A 195 -4.38 10.59 -1.30
C GLN A 195 -4.83 12.05 -1.35
N LYS A 196 -4.96 12.59 -2.57
CA LYS A 196 -5.43 13.95 -2.82
C LYS A 196 -6.96 14.11 -2.76
N TYR A 197 -7.67 13.02 -2.51
CA TYR A 197 -9.12 12.98 -2.42
C TYR A 197 -9.55 12.42 -1.06
N PHE A 198 -10.84 12.50 -0.79
CA PHE A 198 -11.47 11.97 0.42
C PHE A 198 -12.55 10.96 0.06
N LEU A 199 -12.73 9.97 0.92
CA LEU A 199 -13.90 9.10 0.93
C LEU A 199 -15.02 9.81 1.67
N VAL A 200 -16.15 9.98 0.99
CA VAL A 200 -17.33 10.63 1.56
C VAL A 200 -18.30 9.55 2.02
N LYS A 201 -18.94 9.77 3.18
CA LYS A 201 -19.93 8.84 3.71
C LYS A 201 -21.08 8.71 2.70
N ALA A 202 -21.36 7.48 2.27
CA ALA A 202 -22.48 7.20 1.39
C ALA A 202 -23.78 7.50 2.15
N SER A 203 -24.69 8.24 1.52
CA SER A 203 -26.05 8.43 2.03
C SER A 203 -26.74 7.07 2.14
N GLU A 204 -27.46 6.83 3.23
CA GLU A 204 -28.38 5.69 3.35
C GLU A 204 -29.52 5.78 2.32
#